data_AF-A0A2R6BHC5-F1
#
_entry.id   AF-A0A2R6BHC5-F1
#
_cell.length_a   1.000
_cell.length_b   1.000
_cell.length_c   1.000
_cell.angle_alpha   90.00
_cell.angle_beta   90.00
_cell.angle_gamma   90.00
#
_symmetry.space_group_name_H-M   'P 1'
#
loop_
_entity.id
_entity.type
_entity.pdbx_description
1 polymer ?
#
loop_
_entity_poly.entity_id
_entity_poly.type
_entity_poly.pdbx_seq_one_letter_code
_entity_poly.pdbx_strand_id
1 'polypeptide(L)' 'MCQTTLTQKRWSSDILFSVAFRAPKEIHEAWKSAWVLHVYGFHEMSLEMEQVNLRANKVRLLANIF' A
#
# COMPACT_ATOMS: atom_id res chain seq x y z
N MET A 1 0.06 5.18 -32.24
CA MET A 1 1.36 4.67 -31.79
C MET A 1 1.48 4.97 -30.31
N CYS A 2 1.36 3.96 -29.44
CA CYS A 2 1.38 4.14 -27.98
C CYS A 2 2.78 3.79 -27.48
N GLN A 3 3.65 4.79 -27.32
CA GLN A 3 4.95 4.64 -26.69
C GLN A 3 4.85 5.14 -25.25
N THR A 4 4.89 4.25 -24.25
CA THR A 4 5.55 4.42 -22.92
C THR A 4 5.09 3.39 -21.90
N THR A 5 5.69 2.19 -21.82
CA THR A 5 5.46 1.29 -20.65
C THR A 5 6.63 0.35 -20.30
N LEU A 6 7.89 0.68 -20.62
CA LEU A 6 9.04 -0.18 -20.25
C LEU A 6 10.01 0.42 -19.21
N THR A 7 9.76 1.64 -18.71
CA THR A 7 10.64 2.29 -17.71
C THR A 7 10.05 2.39 -16.30
N GLN A 8 8.77 2.08 -16.09
CA GLN A 8 8.18 2.06 -14.76
C GLN A 8 8.47 0.73 -14.04
N LYS A 9 9.50 0.72 -13.20
CA LYS A 9 9.79 -0.42 -12.29
C LYS A 9 8.71 -0.63 -11.22
N ARG A 10 7.79 0.32 -11.05
CA ARG A 10 6.70 0.28 -10.06
C ARG A 10 5.39 0.64 -10.74
N TRP A 11 4.30 -0.02 -10.35
CA TRP A 11 2.95 0.33 -10.81
C TRP A 11 2.49 1.65 -10.20
N SER A 12 1.59 2.36 -10.90
CA SER A 12 0.98 3.57 -10.36
C SER A 12 0.08 3.25 -9.16
N SER A 13 -0.06 4.22 -8.26
CA SER A 13 -0.97 4.11 -7.11
C SER A 13 -2.41 3.81 -7.55
N ASP A 14 -2.87 4.41 -8.64
CA ASP A 14 -4.24 4.21 -9.15
C ASP A 14 -4.51 2.76 -9.53
N ILE A 15 -3.54 2.13 -10.21
CA ILE A 15 -3.62 0.70 -10.57
C ILE A 15 -3.66 -0.14 -9.29
N LEU A 16 -2.76 0.14 -8.35
CA LEU A 16 -2.67 -0.64 -7.10
C LEU A 16 -3.93 -0.51 -6.25
N PHE A 17 -4.53 0.68 -6.17
CA PHE A 17 -5.83 0.87 -5.52
C PHE A 17 -6.94 0.13 -6.25
N SER A 18 -7.01 0.22 -7.57
CA SER A 18 -8.06 -0.43 -8.36
C SER A 18 -8.08 -1.96 -8.19
N VAL A 19 -6.89 -2.56 -8.02
CA VAL A 19 -6.73 -4.00 -7.77
C VAL A 19 -7.05 -4.33 -6.31
N ALA A 20 -6.53 -3.55 -5.36
CA ALA A 20 -6.79 -3.77 -3.93
C ALA A 20 -8.28 -3.67 -3.58
N PHE A 21 -9.04 -2.78 -4.23
CA PHE A 21 -10.49 -2.67 -4.04
C PHE A 21 -11.28 -3.91 -4.48
N ARG A 22 -10.75 -4.69 -5.42
CA ARG A 22 -11.38 -5.93 -5.92
C ARG A 22 -10.90 -7.17 -5.17
N ALA A 23 -9.87 -7.03 -4.33
CA ALA A 23 -9.30 -8.11 -3.55
C ALA A 23 -10.17 -8.41 -2.31
N PRO A 24 -9.98 -9.59 -1.68
CA PRO A 24 -10.57 -9.88 -0.38
C PRO A 24 -10.32 -8.76 0.63
N LYS A 25 -11.27 -8.59 1.57
CA LYS A 25 -11.28 -7.49 2.55
C LYS A 25 -9.95 -7.34 3.29
N GLU A 26 -9.29 -8.45 3.61
CA GLU A 26 -8.01 -8.47 4.33
C GLU A 26 -6.89 -7.83 3.50
N ILE A 27 -6.83 -8.12 2.20
CA ILE A 27 -5.86 -7.54 1.27
C ILE A 27 -6.12 -6.04 1.10
N HIS A 28 -7.39 -5.66 0.97
CA HIS A 28 -7.79 -4.26 0.88
C HIS A 28 -7.40 -3.46 2.13
N GLU A 29 -7.66 -3.99 3.32
CA GLU A 29 -7.32 -3.34 4.60
C GLU A 29 -5.80 -3.26 4.83
N ALA A 30 -5.05 -4.28 4.44
CA ALA A 30 -3.59 -4.24 4.48
C ALA A 30 -3.02 -3.23 3.49
N TRP A 31 -3.56 -3.16 2.26
CA TRP A 31 -3.18 -2.14 1.28
C TRP A 31 -3.45 -0.71 1.77
N LYS A 32 -4.64 -0.45 2.35
CA LYS A 32 -4.93 0.84 2.99
C LYS A 32 -3.93 1.17 4.10
N SER A 33 -3.56 0.17 4.91
CA SER A 33 -2.59 0.35 5.99
C SER A 33 -1.21 0.74 5.44
N ALA A 34 -0.77 0.09 4.35
CA ALA A 34 0.47 0.43 3.65
C ALA A 34 0.42 1.86 3.06
N TRP A 35 -0.71 2.24 2.46
CA TRP A 35 -0.88 3.60 1.93
C TRP A 35 -0.81 4.67 3.03
N VAL A 36 -1.45 4.41 4.18
CA VAL A 36 -1.39 5.34 5.31
C VAL A 36 0.03 5.47 5.86
N LEU A 37 0.79 4.36 5.96
CA LEU A 37 2.20 4.42 6.34
C LEU A 37 3.03 5.23 5.35
N HIS A 38 2.77 5.11 4.05
CA HIS A 38 3.46 5.87 3.02
C HIS A 38 3.16 7.38 3.10
N VAL A 39 1.89 7.77 3.18
CA VAL A 39 1.52 9.19 3.21
C VAL A 39 1.78 9.80 4.58
N TYR A 40 1.10 9.29 5.62
CA TYR A 40 1.15 9.90 6.95
C TYR A 40 2.42 9.55 7.71
N GLY A 41 2.98 8.37 7.49
CA GLY A 41 4.22 7.95 8.15
C GLY A 41 5.47 8.54 7.51
N PHE A 42 5.61 8.41 6.19
CA PHE A 42 6.83 8.85 5.49
C PHE A 42 6.77 10.28 4.98
N HIS A 43 5.70 10.69 4.29
CA HIS A 43 5.62 12.04 3.73
C HIS A 43 5.29 13.11 4.79
N GLU A 44 4.31 12.84 5.66
CA GLU A 44 3.85 13.83 6.65
C GLU A 44 4.52 13.68 8.02
N MET A 45 5.13 12.52 8.29
CA MET A 45 5.75 12.20 9.59
C MET A 45 4.81 12.46 10.79
N SER A 46 3.51 12.25 10.59
CA SER A 46 2.44 12.61 11.53
C SER A 46 1.89 11.43 12.31
N LEU A 47 2.47 10.24 12.13
CA LEU A 47 2.05 9.02 12.83
C LEU A 47 2.89 8.75 14.08
N GLU A 48 2.18 8.44 15.16
CA GLU A 48 2.78 7.93 16.39
C GLU A 48 3.25 6.48 16.25
N MET A 49 4.21 6.09 17.07
CA MET A 49 4.85 4.78 16.98
C MET A 49 3.86 3.61 17.15
N GLU A 50 2.85 3.78 18.01
CA GLU A 50 1.76 2.81 18.17
C GLU A 50 0.94 2.63 16.87
N GLN A 51 0.63 3.74 16.20
CA GLN A 51 -0.13 3.74 14.93
C GLN A 51 0.70 3.11 13.80
N VAL A 52 2.01 3.35 13.78
CA VAL A 52 2.94 2.70 12.86
C VAL A 52 2.94 1.19 13.09
N ASN A 53 3.09 0.74 14.33
CA ASN A 53 3.14 -0.69 14.67
C ASN A 53 1.84 -1.42 14.31
N LEU A 54 0.69 -0.84 14.60
CA LEU A 54 -0.61 -1.42 14.27
C LEU A 54 -0.78 -1.62 12.76
N ARG A 55 -0.37 -0.63 11.96
CA ARG A 55 -0.46 -0.68 10.49
C ARG A 55 0.60 -1.58 9.88
N ALA A 56 1.82 -1.57 10.40
CA ALA A 56 2.91 -2.43 9.95
C ALA A 56 2.56 -3.92 10.16
N ASN A 57 1.93 -4.27 11.28
CA ASN A 57 1.44 -5.63 11.53
C ASN A 57 0.41 -6.09 10.49
N LYS A 58 -0.52 -5.21 10.08
CA LYS A 58 -1.49 -5.51 9.01
C LYS A 58 -0.80 -5.73 7.66
N VAL A 59 0.23 -4.95 7.35
CA VAL A 59 1.04 -5.15 6.12
C VAL A 59 1.86 -6.44 6.18
N ARG A 60 2.42 -6.78 7.35
CA ARG A 60 3.19 -8.02 7.54
C ARG A 60 2.34 -9.27 7.30
N LEU A 61 1.08 -9.24 7.71
CA LEU A 61 0.13 -10.32 7.42
C LEU A 61 -0.05 -10.53 5.91
N LEU A 62 -0.13 -9.44 5.13
CA LEU A 62 -0.19 -9.53 3.67
C LEU A 62 1.08 -10.12 3.07
N ALA A 63 2.26 -9.71 3.57
CA ALA A 63 3.54 -10.20 3.08
C ALA A 63 3.77 -11.70 3.34
N ASN A 64 3.06 -12.29 4.30
CA ASN A 64 3.13 -13.73 4.60
C ASN A 64 2.13 -14.57 3.78
N ILE A 65 1.25 -13.95 2.99
CA ILE A 65 0.28 -14.65 2.13
C ILE A 65 0.89 -15.02 0.75
N PHE A 66 1.98 -14.37 0.37
CA PHE A 66 2.68 -14.54 -0.91
C PHE A 66 4.13 -14.99 -0.69
#